data_AF-A0A7M5UFY1-F1
#
_entry.id   AF-A0A7M5UFY1-F1
#
_cell.length_a   1.000
_cell.length_b   1.000
_cell.length_c   1.000
_cell.angle_alpha   90.00
_cell.angle_beta   90.00
_cell.angle_gamma   90.00
#
_symmetry.space_group_name_H-M   'P 1'
#
loop_
_entity.id
_entity.type
_entity.pdbx_description
1 polymer ?
#
loop_
_entity_poly.entity_id
_entity_poly.type
_entity_poly.pdbx_seq_one_letter_code
_entity_poly.pdbx_strand_id
1 'polypeptide(L)'
;MNETRIMKLFKSEDVDCQLLIQYSNGSVKMLNYLDGALNYGSLDELTLLHSCDSVASREINGKRYVFGLTSHFRLFMNDKEIANNCTSFFIHDDFLLLTTHAHSLRCVYIKSLVQNAETQLDNIAFDEASRRVERGSKLVTAVMQGTAVVLQMPRGNLEYNHPRALVITHLQKLLNSLHYKQALEIMRKHRINLNLVYDNDPQLFLKNVDTFVNNVNSSNRINLFLADLSAEDVCSSLYFPYYHHGEENKENNKAKSSPTKVNEVCQAVREAIKRSPNAEKYNVPSVKI
;
A
#
# COMPACT_ATOMS: atom_id res chain seq x y z
N MET A 1 -32.19 30.17 12.33
CA MET A 1 -31.01 29.28 12.45
C MET A 1 -31.29 28.12 11.51
N ASN A 2 -30.58 28.01 10.38
CA ASN A 2 -30.74 26.84 9.51
C ASN A 2 -30.26 25.61 10.29
N GLU A 3 -31.19 24.74 10.69
CA GLU A 3 -30.87 23.51 11.41
C GLU A 3 -30.03 22.60 10.52
N THR A 4 -28.73 22.54 10.80
CA THR A 4 -27.82 21.57 10.21
C THR A 4 -28.18 20.19 10.76
N ARG A 5 -28.76 19.33 9.91
CA ARG A 5 -29.18 17.98 10.29
C ARG A 5 -27.99 17.02 10.23
N ILE A 6 -27.94 16.05 11.14
CA ILE A 6 -26.98 14.95 11.06
C ILE A 6 -27.39 14.03 9.91
N MET A 7 -26.47 13.77 9.00
CA MET A 7 -26.69 12.90 7.83
C MET A 7 -26.07 11.52 8.01
N LYS A 8 -24.88 11.45 8.62
CA LYS A 8 -24.14 10.19 8.81
C LYS A 8 -23.40 10.17 10.14
N LEU A 9 -23.31 8.97 10.69
CA LEU A 9 -22.41 8.59 11.78
C LEU A 9 -21.45 7.55 11.22
N PHE A 10 -20.14 7.74 11.40
CA PHE A 10 -19.11 6.83 10.90
C PHE A 10 -17.92 6.79 11.84
N LYS A 11 -17.15 5.70 11.79
CA LYS A 11 -15.90 5.59 12.54
C LYS A 11 -14.72 5.99 11.65
N SER A 12 -13.62 6.43 12.25
CA SER A 12 -12.37 6.60 11.53
C SER A 12 -11.71 5.26 11.19
N GLU A 13 -10.83 5.29 10.20
CA GLU A 13 -10.03 4.14 9.73
C GLU A 13 -8.67 4.06 10.46
N ASP A 14 -8.59 4.66 11.64
CA ASP A 14 -7.43 4.62 12.52
C ASP A 14 -7.45 3.36 13.39
N VAL A 15 -6.29 2.98 13.94
CA VAL A 15 -6.20 1.88 14.92
C VAL A 15 -7.04 2.23 16.15
N ASP A 16 -6.87 3.43 16.68
CA ASP A 16 -7.72 4.01 17.73
C ASP A 16 -8.91 4.69 17.07
N CYS A 17 -9.92 3.88 16.71
CA CYS A 17 -11.11 4.34 16.02
C CYS A 17 -11.80 5.48 16.80
N GLN A 18 -12.02 6.60 16.13
CA GLN A 18 -12.80 7.71 16.65
C GLN A 18 -14.17 7.73 15.98
N LEU A 19 -15.19 8.25 16.67
CA LEU A 19 -16.53 8.38 16.13
C LEU A 19 -16.71 9.78 15.54
N LEU A 20 -17.27 9.87 14.34
CA LEU A 20 -17.47 11.12 13.62
C LEU A 20 -18.89 11.22 13.07
N ILE A 21 -19.37 12.45 12.96
CA ILE A 21 -20.66 12.78 12.35
C ILE A 21 -20.46 13.71 11.18
N GLN A 22 -21.23 13.51 10.11
CA GLN A 22 -21.36 14.45 9.01
C GLN A 22 -22.72 15.14 9.08
N TYR A 23 -22.72 16.46 8.96
CA TYR A 23 -23.93 17.29 8.87
C TYR A 23 -24.32 17.56 7.41
N SER A 24 -25.56 18.03 7.21
CA SER A 24 -26.14 18.32 5.89
C SER A 24 -25.41 19.42 5.11
N ASN A 25 -24.67 20.30 5.79
CA ASN A 25 -23.81 21.31 5.18
C ASN A 25 -22.40 20.78 4.82
N GLY A 26 -22.12 19.50 5.05
CA GLY A 26 -20.82 18.88 4.78
C GLY A 26 -19.80 19.00 5.93
N SER A 27 -20.08 19.75 6.99
CA SER A 27 -19.18 19.80 8.14
C SER A 27 -19.14 18.44 8.85
N VAL A 28 -17.96 18.10 9.37
CA VAL A 28 -17.68 16.85 10.06
C VAL A 28 -17.11 17.16 11.43
N LYS A 29 -17.70 16.54 12.45
CA LYS A 29 -17.26 16.69 13.84
C LYS A 29 -16.94 15.35 14.46
N MET A 30 -15.93 15.36 15.33
CA MET A 30 -15.60 14.24 16.18
C MET A 30 -16.56 14.19 17.37
N LEU A 31 -16.99 12.98 17.71
CA LEU A 31 -17.87 12.69 18.82
C LEU A 31 -17.10 11.88 19.86
N ASN A 32 -17.02 12.42 21.07
CA ASN A 32 -16.40 11.80 22.22
C ASN A 32 -17.47 11.32 23.17
N TYR A 33 -17.26 10.15 23.78
CA TYR A 33 -18.09 9.67 24.86
C TYR A 33 -17.29 9.79 26.17
N LEU A 34 -17.69 10.74 27.02
CA LEU A 34 -17.06 11.00 28.31
C LEU A 34 -18.17 11.10 29.36
N ASP A 35 -17.99 10.39 30.47
CA ASP A 35 -18.87 10.44 31.65
C ASP A 35 -20.36 10.18 31.36
N GLY A 36 -20.66 9.27 30.43
CA GLY A 36 -22.05 8.92 30.09
C GLY A 36 -22.71 9.88 29.09
N ALA A 37 -22.00 10.89 28.61
CA ALA A 37 -22.51 11.89 27.68
C ALA A 37 -21.70 11.94 26.37
N LEU A 38 -22.40 12.22 25.27
CA LEU A 38 -21.78 12.52 23.99
C LEU A 38 -21.39 14.00 23.95
N ASN A 39 -20.09 14.24 23.81
CA ASN A 39 -19.49 15.56 23.69
C ASN A 39 -18.86 15.72 22.32
N TYR A 40 -18.81 16.94 21.80
CA TYR A 40 -18.02 17.23 20.61
C TYR A 40 -16.54 17.36 21.00
N GLY A 41 -15.65 16.77 20.20
CA GLY A 41 -14.20 16.95 20.39
C GLY A 41 -13.77 18.41 20.27
N SER A 42 -12.60 18.74 20.83
CA SER A 42 -12.00 20.08 20.70
C SER A 42 -11.88 20.46 19.22
N LEU A 43 -12.36 21.66 18.89
CA LEU A 43 -12.60 22.13 17.52
C LEU A 43 -11.35 22.11 16.63
N ASP A 44 -11.19 21.05 15.85
CA ASP A 44 -10.80 21.17 14.44
C ASP A 44 -12.00 20.71 13.62
N GLU A 45 -12.86 21.64 13.21
CA GLU A 45 -13.97 21.32 12.31
C GLU A 45 -13.40 20.89 10.96
N LEU A 46 -13.50 19.59 10.67
CA LEU A 46 -13.19 19.05 9.36
C LEU A 46 -14.34 19.40 8.44
N THR A 47 -14.06 19.90 7.24
CA THR A 47 -15.12 20.36 6.34
C THR A 47 -15.02 19.64 5.01
N LEU A 48 -16.12 19.01 4.60
CA LEU A 48 -16.35 18.63 3.21
C LEU A 48 -17.22 19.73 2.59
N LEU A 49 -16.99 20.05 1.31
CA LEU A 49 -17.75 21.11 0.61
C LEU A 49 -19.26 20.81 0.54
N HIS A 50 -19.62 19.53 0.57
CA HIS A 50 -21.00 19.06 0.48
C HIS A 50 -21.20 17.82 1.37
N SER A 51 -22.46 17.47 1.66
CA SER A 51 -22.79 16.15 2.19
C SER A 51 -22.36 15.06 1.19
N CYS A 52 -21.78 13.97 1.67
CA CYS A 52 -21.21 12.90 0.86
C CYS A 52 -21.89 11.58 1.16
N ASP A 53 -22.09 10.73 0.14
CA ASP A 53 -22.74 9.42 0.26
C ASP A 53 -21.81 8.37 0.85
N SER A 54 -20.51 8.53 0.72
CA SER A 54 -19.51 7.70 1.39
C SER A 54 -18.48 8.60 2.02
N VAL A 55 -18.16 8.32 3.27
CA VAL A 55 -17.22 9.11 4.07
C VAL A 55 -16.26 8.17 4.78
N ALA A 56 -15.03 8.59 4.91
CA ALA A 56 -14.03 7.95 5.76
C ALA A 56 -13.11 9.04 6.33
N SER A 57 -12.44 8.76 7.43
CA SER A 57 -11.44 9.68 7.97
C SER A 57 -10.22 8.92 8.45
N ARG A 58 -9.05 9.58 8.35
CA ARG A 58 -7.79 9.02 8.83
C ARG A 58 -6.87 10.11 9.36
N GLU A 59 -6.13 9.79 10.40
CA GLU A 59 -5.00 10.57 10.87
C GLU A 59 -3.72 10.21 10.10
N ILE A 60 -3.08 11.24 9.53
CA ILE A 60 -1.88 11.14 8.73
C ILE A 60 -0.90 12.18 9.26
N ASN A 61 0.28 11.73 9.74
CA ASN A 61 1.31 12.59 10.34
C ASN A 61 0.78 13.52 11.46
N GLY A 62 -0.12 13.01 12.31
CA GLY A 62 -0.69 13.76 13.43
C GLY A 62 -1.81 14.75 13.07
N LYS A 63 -2.22 14.80 11.79
CA LYS A 63 -3.33 15.62 11.32
C LYS A 63 -4.43 14.76 10.73
N ARG A 64 -5.68 15.11 11.04
CA ARG A 64 -6.86 14.36 10.58
C ARG A 64 -7.34 14.86 9.23
N TYR A 65 -7.68 13.93 8.35
CA TYR A 65 -8.26 14.20 7.04
C TYR A 65 -9.56 13.41 6.89
N VAL A 66 -10.54 14.01 6.22
CA VAL A 66 -11.80 13.37 5.85
C VAL A 66 -11.85 13.20 4.34
N PHE A 67 -12.25 12.03 3.90
CA PHE A 67 -12.48 11.70 2.51
C PHE A 67 -13.98 11.56 2.28
N GLY A 68 -14.51 12.22 1.26
CA GLY A 68 -15.94 12.24 0.98
C GLY A 68 -16.23 12.04 -0.49
N LEU A 69 -17.01 11.00 -0.82
CA LEU A 69 -17.52 10.76 -2.17
C LEU A 69 -18.96 11.25 -2.29
N THR A 70 -19.21 12.16 -3.21
CA THR A 70 -20.54 12.70 -3.51
C THR A 70 -21.34 11.78 -4.45
N SER A 71 -22.65 11.99 -4.51
CA SER A 71 -23.56 11.32 -5.46
C SER A 71 -23.23 11.59 -6.93
N HIS A 72 -22.46 12.64 -7.21
CA HIS A 72 -22.01 13.05 -8.54
C HIS A 72 -20.59 12.55 -8.85
N PHE A 73 -20.10 11.52 -8.14
CA PHE A 73 -18.83 10.86 -8.41
C PHE A 73 -17.58 11.73 -8.21
N ARG A 74 -17.72 12.81 -7.43
CA ARG A 74 -16.61 13.68 -7.01
C ARG A 74 -16.13 13.27 -5.62
N LEU A 75 -14.84 12.97 -5.51
CA LEU A 75 -14.15 12.59 -4.29
C LEU A 75 -13.33 13.77 -3.78
N PHE A 76 -13.55 14.10 -2.52
CA PHE A 76 -12.89 15.19 -1.81
C PHE A 76 -12.00 14.65 -0.70
N MET A 77 -10.93 15.37 -0.42
CA MET A 77 -10.13 15.27 0.80
C MET A 77 -10.24 16.63 1.48
N ASN A 78 -10.97 16.68 2.59
CA ASN A 78 -11.50 17.91 3.19
C ASN A 78 -12.24 18.75 2.14
N ASP A 79 -11.83 20.00 1.92
CA ASP A 79 -12.41 20.92 0.94
C ASP A 79 -11.79 20.78 -0.46
N LYS A 80 -10.70 20.02 -0.62
CA LYS A 80 -10.03 19.83 -1.90
C LYS A 80 -10.63 18.66 -2.68
N GLU A 81 -11.08 18.91 -3.91
CA GLU A 81 -11.42 17.83 -4.83
C GLU A 81 -10.14 17.10 -5.27
N ILE A 82 -10.12 15.79 -5.11
CA ILE A 82 -8.99 14.96 -5.53
C ILE A 82 -9.32 14.12 -6.77
N ALA A 83 -10.58 13.77 -7.02
CA ALA A 83 -11.00 13.08 -8.24
C ALA A 83 -12.46 13.41 -8.62
N ASN A 84 -12.73 13.57 -9.91
CA ASN A 84 -14.05 13.94 -10.44
C ASN A 84 -14.82 12.78 -11.11
N ASN A 85 -14.28 11.57 -11.05
CA ASN A 85 -14.82 10.38 -11.72
C ASN A 85 -14.76 9.12 -10.85
N CYS A 86 -14.71 9.29 -9.53
CA CYS A 86 -14.60 8.21 -8.55
C CYS A 86 -15.96 7.54 -8.35
N THR A 87 -16.03 6.21 -8.47
CA THR A 87 -17.28 5.45 -8.32
C THR A 87 -17.41 4.77 -6.96
N SER A 88 -16.30 4.47 -6.30
CA SER A 88 -16.23 3.98 -4.93
C SER A 88 -14.79 4.11 -4.42
N PHE A 89 -14.61 4.20 -3.11
CA PHE A 89 -13.29 4.30 -2.50
C PHE A 89 -13.22 3.55 -1.16
N PHE A 90 -12.00 3.17 -0.76
CA PHE A 90 -11.67 2.64 0.55
C PHE A 90 -10.30 3.17 0.98
N ILE A 91 -10.13 3.37 2.28
CA ILE A 91 -8.82 3.59 2.87
C ILE A 91 -8.28 2.20 3.28
N HIS A 92 -7.06 1.86 2.84
CA HIS A 92 -6.37 0.61 3.17
C HIS A 92 -4.93 0.92 3.53
N ASP A 93 -4.53 0.67 4.78
CA ASP A 93 -3.18 0.96 5.27
C ASP A 93 -2.69 2.34 4.77
N ASP A 94 -1.61 2.44 4.00
CA ASP A 94 -1.09 3.72 3.54
C ASP A 94 -1.72 4.23 2.21
N PHE A 95 -2.77 3.56 1.72
CA PHE A 95 -3.37 3.82 0.41
C PHE A 95 -4.84 4.24 0.47
N LEU A 96 -5.17 5.20 -0.40
CA LEU A 96 -6.53 5.49 -0.82
C LEU A 96 -6.79 4.68 -2.10
N LEU A 97 -7.64 3.68 -1.98
CA LEU A 97 -8.07 2.83 -3.08
C LEU A 97 -9.33 3.42 -3.69
N LEU A 98 -9.39 3.54 -5.01
CA LEU A 98 -10.60 4.02 -5.67
C LEU A 98 -10.84 3.36 -7.02
N THR A 99 -12.10 3.14 -7.34
CA THR A 99 -12.53 2.79 -8.70
C THR A 99 -13.00 4.04 -9.43
N THR A 100 -12.87 4.06 -10.75
CA THR A 100 -13.29 5.21 -11.57
C THR A 100 -14.25 4.82 -12.70
N HIS A 101 -14.94 5.82 -13.26
CA HIS A 101 -15.71 5.66 -14.50
C HIS A 101 -14.85 5.26 -15.70
N ALA A 102 -13.54 5.45 -15.64
CA ALA A 102 -12.59 4.94 -16.64
C ALA A 102 -12.24 3.45 -16.46
N HIS A 103 -13.01 2.72 -15.64
CA HIS A 103 -12.86 1.27 -15.41
C HIS A 103 -11.45 0.93 -14.93
N SER A 104 -10.95 1.71 -13.98
CA SER A 104 -9.68 1.48 -13.31
C SER A 104 -9.85 1.41 -11.81
N LEU A 105 -9.08 0.52 -11.18
CA LEU A 105 -8.75 0.54 -9.76
C LEU A 105 -7.41 1.25 -9.60
N ARG A 106 -7.40 2.33 -8.81
CA ARG A 106 -6.20 3.11 -8.51
C ARG A 106 -5.84 2.93 -7.04
N CYS A 107 -4.55 2.80 -6.77
CA CYS A 107 -4.00 2.81 -5.42
C CYS A 107 -3.18 4.08 -5.26
N VAL A 108 -3.61 4.98 -4.39
CA VAL A 108 -2.96 6.29 -4.21
C VAL A 108 -2.30 6.32 -2.85
N TYR A 109 -1.00 6.54 -2.80
CA TYR A 109 -0.30 6.65 -1.53
C TYR A 109 -0.72 7.94 -0.80
N ILE A 110 -1.33 7.77 0.38
CA ILE A 110 -2.03 8.84 1.09
C ILE A 110 -1.05 9.94 1.52
N LYS A 111 0.15 9.58 1.97
CA LYS A 111 1.13 10.58 2.44
C LYS A 111 1.56 11.50 1.30
N SER A 112 1.81 10.97 0.10
CA SER A 112 2.13 11.80 -1.06
C SER A 112 0.93 12.62 -1.53
N LEU A 113 -0.28 12.07 -1.45
CA LEU A 113 -1.52 12.83 -1.75
C LEU A 113 -1.66 14.06 -0.82
N VAL A 114 -1.47 13.85 0.48
CA VAL A 114 -1.52 14.93 1.48
C VAL A 114 -0.42 15.95 1.23
N GLN A 115 0.82 15.50 1.01
CA GLN A 115 1.95 16.39 0.73
C GLN A 115 1.68 17.26 -0.51
N ASN A 116 1.25 16.66 -1.62
CA ASN A 116 0.93 17.38 -2.85
C ASN A 116 -0.25 18.34 -2.68
N ALA A 117 -1.21 17.99 -1.83
CA ALA A 117 -2.34 18.85 -1.52
C ALA A 117 -1.90 20.10 -0.75
N GLU A 118 -1.02 19.95 0.23
CA GLU A 118 -0.51 21.04 1.07
C GLU A 118 0.47 21.94 0.31
N THR A 119 1.27 21.39 -0.61
CA THR A 119 2.18 22.17 -1.44
C THR A 119 1.52 22.80 -2.68
N GLN A 120 0.20 22.65 -2.84
CA GLN A 120 -0.57 23.14 -4.00
C GLN A 120 0.02 22.73 -5.35
N LEU A 121 0.62 21.53 -5.44
CA LEU A 121 0.97 21.00 -6.76
C LEU A 121 -0.34 20.60 -7.46
N ASP A 122 -0.63 21.27 -8.58
CA ASP A 122 -1.86 21.09 -9.36
C ASP A 122 -1.97 19.68 -9.98
N ASN A 123 -0.83 19.01 -10.14
CA ASN A 123 -0.79 17.62 -10.57
C ASN A 123 -0.76 16.72 -9.33
N ILE A 124 -1.94 16.37 -8.82
CA ILE A 124 -2.07 15.14 -8.02
C ILE A 124 -1.77 14.00 -8.99
N ALA A 125 -0.48 13.67 -9.12
CA ALA A 125 -0.02 12.52 -9.89
C ALA A 125 -0.62 11.28 -9.25
N PHE A 126 -1.74 10.82 -9.81
CA PHE A 126 -2.29 9.52 -9.48
C PHE A 126 -1.26 8.50 -9.95
N ASP A 127 -0.63 7.87 -8.95
CA ASP A 127 0.42 6.86 -9.09
C ASP A 127 0.14 5.88 -10.25
N GLU A 128 1.19 5.45 -10.95
CA GLU A 128 1.15 4.49 -12.05
C GLU A 128 0.60 3.11 -11.63
N ALA A 129 0.33 2.91 -10.34
CA ALA A 129 -0.39 1.80 -9.73
C ALA A 129 -1.88 1.68 -10.12
N SER A 130 -2.24 2.05 -11.36
CA SER A 130 -3.58 1.90 -11.94
C SER A 130 -3.72 0.55 -12.62
N ARG A 131 -4.82 -0.15 -12.35
CA ARG A 131 -5.17 -1.42 -12.98
C ARG A 131 -6.54 -1.32 -13.65
N ARG A 132 -6.68 -1.83 -14.88
CA ARG A 132 -8.00 -1.98 -15.53
C ARG A 132 -8.86 -3.00 -14.78
N VAL A 133 -10.13 -2.68 -14.62
CA VAL A 133 -11.17 -3.55 -14.05
C VAL A 133 -12.36 -3.65 -15.02
N GLU A 134 -13.29 -4.57 -14.78
CA GLU A 134 -14.52 -4.64 -15.59
C GLU A 134 -15.27 -3.31 -15.51
N ARG A 135 -15.93 -2.94 -16.61
CA ARG A 135 -16.76 -1.75 -16.65
C ARG A 135 -17.84 -1.83 -15.58
N GLY A 136 -17.85 -0.88 -14.65
CA GLY A 136 -18.85 -0.81 -13.60
C GLY A 136 -18.52 -1.63 -12.34
N SER A 137 -17.31 -2.19 -12.23
CA SER A 137 -16.84 -2.76 -10.96
C SER A 137 -16.88 -1.71 -9.85
N LYS A 138 -17.33 -2.11 -8.67
CA LYS A 138 -17.31 -1.30 -7.44
C LYS A 138 -16.45 -1.95 -6.39
N LEU A 139 -15.66 -1.15 -5.68
CA LEU A 139 -14.92 -1.56 -4.50
C LEU A 139 -15.89 -1.73 -3.33
N VAL A 140 -15.93 -2.94 -2.77
CA VAL A 140 -16.84 -3.28 -1.66
C VAL A 140 -16.11 -3.36 -0.33
N THR A 141 -14.87 -3.83 -0.33
CA THR A 141 -14.02 -3.85 0.86
C THR A 141 -12.55 -4.08 0.47
N ALA A 142 -11.65 -3.81 1.41
CA ALA A 142 -10.25 -4.13 1.32
C ALA A 142 -9.81 -4.85 2.60
N VAL A 143 -8.97 -5.88 2.47
CA VAL A 143 -8.47 -6.66 3.61
C VAL A 143 -7.36 -5.87 4.29
N MET A 144 -7.68 -5.20 5.41
CA MET A 144 -6.70 -4.45 6.21
C MET A 144 -5.47 -5.29 6.55
N GLN A 145 -4.28 -4.68 6.51
CA GLN A 145 -2.98 -5.35 6.69
C GLN A 145 -2.68 -6.50 5.69
N GLY A 146 -3.59 -6.80 4.77
CA GLY A 146 -3.45 -7.76 3.70
C GLY A 146 -3.20 -7.10 2.34
N THR A 147 -3.24 -7.91 1.28
CA THR A 147 -2.97 -7.46 -0.09
C THR A 147 -4.20 -7.48 -0.99
N ALA A 148 -5.34 -7.94 -0.48
CA ALA A 148 -6.53 -8.23 -1.26
C ALA A 148 -7.57 -7.13 -1.15
N VAL A 149 -8.25 -6.89 -2.26
CA VAL A 149 -9.46 -6.08 -2.35
C VAL A 149 -10.58 -6.93 -2.93
N VAL A 150 -11.81 -6.61 -2.55
CA VAL A 150 -13.02 -7.26 -3.07
C VAL A 150 -13.77 -6.27 -3.94
N LEU A 151 -13.91 -6.63 -5.22
CA LEU A 151 -14.68 -5.88 -6.19
C LEU A 151 -15.98 -6.62 -6.47
N GLN A 152 -17.10 -5.89 -6.50
CA GLN A 152 -18.34 -6.40 -7.06
C GLN A 152 -18.43 -6.02 -8.54
N MET A 153 -18.56 -7.04 -9.40
CA MET A 153 -18.80 -6.86 -10.82
C MET A 153 -20.25 -6.45 -11.08
N PRO A 154 -20.57 -5.80 -12.22
CA PRO A 154 -21.94 -5.37 -12.55
C PRO A 154 -22.95 -6.52 -12.55
N ARG A 155 -22.47 -7.75 -12.78
CA ARG A 155 -23.27 -8.98 -12.80
C ARG A 155 -23.59 -9.52 -11.40
N GLY A 156 -23.10 -8.87 -10.35
CA GLY A 156 -23.30 -9.26 -8.94
C GLY A 156 -22.20 -10.13 -8.35
N ASN A 157 -21.32 -10.71 -9.18
CA ASN A 157 -20.20 -11.54 -8.72
C ASN A 157 -19.20 -10.73 -7.87
N LEU A 158 -18.63 -11.37 -6.85
CA LEU A 158 -17.52 -10.82 -6.07
C LEU A 158 -16.21 -11.40 -6.57
N GLU A 159 -15.22 -10.55 -6.79
CA GLU A 159 -13.89 -10.94 -7.20
C GLU A 159 -12.82 -10.42 -6.24
N TYR A 160 -11.91 -11.32 -5.89
CA TYR A 160 -10.68 -10.97 -5.17
C TYR A 160 -9.63 -10.47 -6.15
N ASN A 161 -9.12 -9.28 -5.90
CA ASN A 161 -8.01 -8.70 -6.64
C ASN A 161 -6.85 -8.40 -5.68
N HIS A 162 -5.62 -8.57 -6.13
CA HIS A 162 -4.42 -8.22 -5.38
C HIS A 162 -3.65 -7.12 -6.13
N PRO A 163 -3.95 -5.84 -5.88
CA PRO A 163 -3.25 -4.73 -6.53
C PRO A 163 -1.75 -4.80 -6.23
N ARG A 164 -0.92 -4.55 -7.25
CA ARG A 164 0.54 -4.70 -7.12
C ARG A 164 1.12 -3.77 -6.05
N ALA A 165 0.58 -2.56 -5.91
CA ALA A 165 0.93 -1.65 -4.82
C ALA A 165 0.79 -2.31 -3.43
N LEU A 166 -0.38 -2.88 -3.14
CA LEU A 166 -0.62 -3.54 -1.85
C LEU A 166 0.29 -4.75 -1.65
N VAL A 167 0.55 -5.54 -2.71
CA VAL A 167 1.47 -6.68 -2.64
C VAL A 167 2.89 -6.22 -2.32
N ILE A 168 3.41 -5.21 -3.01
CA ILE A 168 4.79 -4.72 -2.82
C ILE A 168 4.96 -4.07 -1.44
N THR A 169 4.03 -3.20 -1.01
CA THR A 169 4.11 -2.59 0.32
C THR A 169 3.98 -3.62 1.46
N HIS A 170 3.15 -4.65 1.28
CA HIS A 170 3.10 -5.75 2.25
C HIS A 170 4.41 -6.56 2.27
N LEU A 171 5.04 -6.78 1.12
CA LEU A 171 6.36 -7.42 1.04
C LEU A 171 7.45 -6.57 1.71
N GLN A 172 7.46 -5.25 1.54
CA GLN A 172 8.37 -4.35 2.25
C GLN A 172 8.26 -4.55 3.77
N LYS A 173 7.04 -4.59 4.32
CA LYS A 173 6.81 -4.85 5.76
C LYS A 173 7.38 -6.20 6.20
N LEU A 174 7.17 -7.26 5.42
CA LEU A 174 7.69 -8.60 5.73
C LEU A 174 9.22 -8.67 5.65
N LEU A 175 9.82 -8.10 4.61
CA LEU A 175 11.27 -8.09 4.40
C LEU A 175 11.98 -7.27 5.48
N ASN A 176 11.47 -6.09 5.81
CA ASN A 176 12.00 -5.25 6.89
C ASN A 176 11.89 -5.93 8.26
N SER A 177 10.89 -6.80 8.43
CA SER A 177 10.69 -7.60 9.65
C SER A 177 11.36 -8.98 9.60
N LEU A 178 12.21 -9.23 8.60
CA LEU A 178 12.96 -10.49 8.40
C LEU A 178 12.10 -11.75 8.20
N HIS A 179 10.81 -11.61 7.84
CA HIS A 179 9.89 -12.71 7.56
C HIS A 179 10.08 -13.30 6.15
N TYR A 180 11.32 -13.69 5.82
CA TYR A 180 11.73 -14.07 4.46
C TYR A 180 10.94 -15.24 3.86
N LYS A 181 10.58 -16.24 4.67
CA LYS A 181 9.82 -17.41 4.21
C LYS A 181 8.45 -17.01 3.66
N GLN A 182 7.73 -16.18 4.42
CA GLN A 182 6.41 -15.68 4.02
C GLN A 182 6.52 -14.73 2.83
N ALA A 183 7.53 -13.86 2.81
CA ALA A 183 7.79 -12.98 1.68
C ALA A 183 7.99 -13.77 0.38
N LEU A 184 8.87 -14.78 0.36
CA LEU A 184 9.10 -15.62 -0.82
C LEU A 184 7.84 -16.37 -1.30
N GLU A 185 6.98 -16.80 -0.38
CA GLU A 185 5.71 -17.46 -0.73
C GLU A 185 4.75 -16.50 -1.45
N ILE A 186 4.62 -15.27 -0.94
CA ILE A 186 3.81 -14.22 -1.57
C ILE A 186 4.41 -13.82 -2.92
N MET A 187 5.73 -13.64 -2.98
CA MET A 187 6.43 -13.28 -4.23
C MET A 187 6.19 -14.33 -5.31
N ARG A 188 6.31 -15.62 -4.97
CA ARG A 188 6.01 -16.72 -5.89
C ARG A 188 4.54 -16.72 -6.32
N LYS A 189 3.60 -16.55 -5.37
CA LYS A 189 2.16 -16.54 -5.65
C LYS A 189 1.77 -15.41 -6.61
N HIS A 190 2.35 -14.23 -6.44
CA HIS A 190 2.02 -13.02 -7.20
C HIS A 190 3.02 -12.71 -8.33
N ARG A 191 3.98 -13.59 -8.59
CA ARG A 191 5.03 -13.45 -9.62
C ARG A 191 5.78 -12.11 -9.48
N ILE A 192 6.27 -11.86 -8.27
CA ILE A 192 7.15 -10.73 -7.95
C ILE A 192 8.59 -11.21 -8.13
N ASN A 193 9.40 -10.41 -8.83
CA ASN A 193 10.83 -10.64 -9.02
C ASN A 193 11.55 -10.84 -7.67
N LEU A 194 12.25 -11.97 -7.52
CA LEU A 194 12.92 -12.38 -6.29
C LEU A 194 14.09 -11.47 -5.87
N ASN A 195 14.65 -10.68 -6.79
CA ASN A 195 15.69 -9.68 -6.47
C ASN A 195 15.23 -8.67 -5.41
N LEU A 196 13.92 -8.45 -5.27
CA LEU A 196 13.34 -7.58 -4.24
C LEU A 196 13.75 -8.00 -2.82
N VAL A 197 14.03 -9.29 -2.57
CA VAL A 197 14.50 -9.76 -1.25
C VAL A 197 15.78 -9.05 -0.83
N TYR A 198 16.66 -8.76 -1.78
CA TYR A 198 17.91 -8.03 -1.56
C TYR A 198 17.74 -6.53 -1.81
N ASP A 199 17.17 -6.15 -2.96
CA ASP A 199 17.09 -4.76 -3.40
C ASP A 199 16.23 -3.87 -2.48
N ASN A 200 15.33 -4.45 -1.70
CA ASN A 200 14.52 -3.70 -0.74
C ASN A 200 15.37 -2.99 0.32
N ASP A 201 16.38 -3.68 0.85
CA ASP A 201 17.38 -3.12 1.76
C ASP A 201 18.63 -4.02 1.75
N PRO A 202 19.60 -3.72 0.87
CA PRO A 202 20.83 -4.51 0.73
C PRO A 202 21.60 -4.68 2.04
N GLN A 203 21.67 -3.62 2.85
CA GLN A 203 22.42 -3.63 4.11
C GLN A 203 21.74 -4.52 5.15
N LEU A 204 20.42 -4.40 5.27
CA LEU A 204 19.64 -5.26 6.16
C LEU A 204 19.74 -6.73 5.75
N PHE A 205 19.65 -7.03 4.45
CA PHE A 205 19.79 -8.41 3.95
C PHE A 205 21.16 -8.99 4.29
N LEU A 206 22.25 -8.29 3.94
CA LEU A 206 23.61 -8.80 4.16
C LEU A 206 23.91 -9.01 5.65
N LYS A 207 23.44 -8.11 6.51
CA LYS A 207 23.56 -8.24 7.96
C LYS A 207 22.77 -9.44 8.53
N ASN A 208 21.70 -9.87 7.85
CA ASN A 208 20.78 -10.91 8.33
C ASN A 208 20.69 -12.13 7.39
N VAL A 209 21.73 -12.39 6.59
CA VAL A 209 21.71 -13.48 5.62
C VAL A 209 21.58 -14.86 6.29
N ASP A 210 22.12 -15.05 7.49
CA ASP A 210 21.93 -16.28 8.27
C ASP A 210 20.45 -16.48 8.64
N THR A 211 19.76 -15.40 9.00
CA THR A 211 18.31 -15.38 9.25
C THR A 211 17.54 -15.76 7.98
N PHE A 212 17.93 -15.25 6.81
CA PHE A 212 17.34 -15.66 5.53
C PHE A 212 17.46 -17.17 5.27
N VAL A 213 18.67 -17.72 5.33
CA VAL A 213 18.91 -19.15 5.08
C VAL A 213 18.13 -20.03 6.05
N ASN A 214 18.17 -19.69 7.35
CA ASN A 214 17.53 -20.47 8.39
C ASN A 214 15.99 -20.37 8.35
N ASN A 215 15.41 -19.21 8.05
CA ASN A 215 13.95 -19.06 7.94
C ASN A 215 13.38 -19.74 6.70
N VAL A 216 14.05 -19.59 5.56
CA VAL A 216 13.58 -20.18 4.29
C VAL A 216 13.67 -21.69 4.33
N ASN A 217 14.76 -22.23 4.91
CA ASN A 217 14.98 -23.65 5.15
C ASN A 217 14.56 -24.56 3.98
N SER A 218 14.90 -24.16 2.75
CA SER A 218 14.49 -24.84 1.53
C SER A 218 15.52 -24.59 0.43
N SER A 219 16.30 -25.62 0.10
CA SER A 219 17.32 -25.56 -0.95
C SER A 219 16.74 -25.13 -2.29
N ASN A 220 15.57 -25.64 -2.67
CA ASN A 220 14.89 -25.25 -3.90
C ASN A 220 14.54 -23.74 -3.95
N ARG A 221 14.00 -23.18 -2.85
CA ARG A 221 13.64 -21.76 -2.80
C ARG A 221 14.87 -20.86 -2.84
N ILE A 222 15.95 -21.25 -2.15
CA ILE A 222 17.22 -20.51 -2.17
C ILE A 222 17.85 -20.59 -3.57
N ASN A 223 17.84 -21.75 -4.22
CA ASN A 223 18.37 -21.91 -5.57
C ASN A 223 17.61 -21.07 -6.59
N LEU A 224 16.28 -21.03 -6.48
CA LEU A 224 15.47 -20.18 -7.35
C LEU A 224 15.81 -18.70 -7.14
N PHE A 225 15.96 -18.26 -5.88
CA PHE A 225 16.39 -16.89 -5.58
C PHE A 225 17.76 -16.58 -6.21
N LEU A 226 18.76 -17.45 -6.02
CA LEU A 226 20.11 -17.23 -6.55
C LEU A 226 20.16 -17.28 -8.08
N ALA A 227 19.37 -18.17 -8.71
CA ALA A 227 19.30 -18.29 -10.16
C ALA A 227 18.63 -17.07 -10.83
N ASP A 228 17.70 -16.41 -10.13
CA ASP A 228 17.00 -15.22 -10.63
C ASP A 228 17.79 -13.92 -10.38
N LEU A 229 18.93 -13.95 -9.67
CA LEU A 229 19.70 -12.74 -9.35
C LEU A 229 20.18 -12.00 -10.61
N SER A 230 20.00 -10.69 -10.63
CA SER A 230 20.51 -9.81 -11.67
C SER A 230 21.24 -8.61 -11.06
N ALA A 231 22.08 -7.95 -11.87
CA ALA A 231 22.80 -6.75 -11.45
C ALA A 231 21.88 -5.52 -11.29
N GLU A 232 20.68 -5.56 -11.87
CA GLU A 232 19.69 -4.48 -11.84
C GLU A 232 19.04 -4.39 -10.45
N ASP A 233 18.87 -3.16 -9.95
CA ASP A 233 18.07 -2.84 -8.77
C ASP A 233 16.59 -2.69 -9.16
N VAL A 234 15.79 -3.70 -8.81
CA VAL A 234 14.37 -3.74 -9.17
C VAL A 234 13.52 -2.71 -8.42
N CYS A 235 14.00 -2.17 -7.28
CA CYS A 235 13.32 -1.09 -6.56
C CYS A 235 13.43 0.22 -7.33
N SER A 236 14.58 0.46 -7.98
CA SER A 236 14.82 1.66 -8.81
C SER A 236 14.23 1.57 -10.22
N SER A 237 13.86 0.35 -10.67
CA SER A 237 13.28 0.12 -12.00
C SER A 237 11.83 -0.37 -11.92
N LEU A 238 11.62 -1.69 -11.90
CA LEU A 238 10.31 -2.34 -12.00
C LEU A 238 9.31 -1.92 -10.93
N TYR A 239 9.82 -1.61 -9.73
CA TYR A 239 9.01 -1.24 -8.57
C TYR A 239 9.16 0.22 -8.17
N PHE A 240 9.79 1.06 -9.01
CA PHE A 240 10.01 2.48 -8.72
C PHE A 240 8.76 3.20 -8.19
N PRO A 241 7.56 3.06 -8.81
CA PRO A 241 6.36 3.77 -8.34
C PRO A 241 5.96 3.41 -6.91
N TYR A 242 6.33 2.21 -6.42
CA TYR A 242 5.98 1.71 -5.08
C TYR A 242 7.03 2.01 -4.01
N TYR A 243 8.20 2.53 -4.40
CA TYR A 243 9.28 2.93 -3.49
C TYR A 243 9.46 4.46 -3.47
N HIS A 244 9.13 5.13 -4.57
CA HIS A 244 9.35 6.56 -4.78
C HIS A 244 8.01 7.30 -5.00
N HIS A 245 7.14 7.23 -3.99
CA HIS A 245 5.78 7.77 -4.09
C HIS A 245 5.76 9.29 -4.31
N GLY A 246 5.31 9.71 -5.50
CA GLY A 246 5.19 11.13 -5.87
C GLY A 246 6.48 11.76 -6.38
N GLU A 247 7.54 10.98 -6.57
CA GLU A 247 8.72 11.44 -7.32
C GLU A 247 8.47 11.20 -8.82
N GLU A 248 8.61 12.25 -9.62
CA GLU A 248 8.65 12.08 -11.07
C GLU A 248 9.86 11.24 -11.46
N ASN A 249 9.67 10.32 -12.39
CA ASN A 249 10.73 9.56 -13.04
C ASN A 249 11.56 10.53 -13.90
N LYS A 250 12.39 11.36 -13.25
CA LYS A 250 13.33 12.22 -13.96
C LYS A 250 14.22 11.30 -14.78
N GLU A 251 14.36 11.61 -16.07
CA GLU A 251 15.09 10.83 -17.09
C GLU A 251 16.56 10.47 -16.73
N ASN A 252 17.04 10.85 -15.54
CA ASN A 252 18.33 10.51 -14.96
C ASN A 252 18.33 9.28 -14.03
N ASN A 253 17.21 8.62 -13.77
CA ASN A 253 17.21 7.31 -13.08
C ASN A 253 17.60 6.19 -14.04
N LYS A 254 18.88 6.16 -14.47
CA LYS A 254 19.47 4.92 -14.96
C LYS A 254 19.26 3.88 -13.86
N ALA A 255 18.54 2.80 -14.16
CA ALA A 255 18.36 1.68 -13.24
C ALA A 255 19.67 1.42 -12.53
N LYS A 256 19.69 1.59 -11.20
CA LYS A 256 20.92 1.43 -10.43
C LYS A 256 21.36 0.00 -10.68
N SER A 257 22.53 -0.17 -11.26
CA SER A 257 23.08 -1.49 -11.52
C SER A 257 24.37 -1.62 -10.74
N SER A 258 24.44 -2.67 -9.95
CA SER A 258 25.66 -3.04 -9.23
C SER A 258 26.19 -4.31 -9.88
N PRO A 259 27.30 -4.24 -10.65
CA PRO A 259 27.87 -5.42 -11.28
C PRO A 259 28.38 -6.43 -10.24
N THR A 260 28.62 -5.99 -8.99
CA THR A 260 29.09 -6.84 -7.90
C THR A 260 27.96 -7.50 -7.11
N LYS A 261 26.71 -7.01 -7.23
CA LYS A 261 25.54 -7.50 -6.46
C LYS A 261 25.41 -9.02 -6.50
N VAL A 262 25.45 -9.62 -7.69
CA VAL A 262 25.27 -11.06 -7.85
C VAL A 262 26.34 -11.84 -7.08
N ASN A 263 27.61 -11.45 -7.23
CA ASN A 263 28.73 -12.11 -6.56
C ASN A 263 28.67 -11.91 -5.03
N GLU A 264 28.34 -10.71 -4.58
CA GLU A 264 28.21 -10.36 -3.16
C GLU A 264 27.12 -11.18 -2.47
N VAL A 265 25.93 -11.25 -3.07
CA VAL A 265 24.81 -12.05 -2.54
C VAL A 265 25.14 -13.54 -2.56
N CYS A 266 25.69 -14.05 -3.66
CA CYS A 266 26.11 -15.45 -3.76
C CYS A 266 27.14 -15.82 -2.69
N GLN A 267 28.16 -14.99 -2.49
CA GLN A 267 29.17 -15.22 -1.45
C GLN A 267 28.56 -15.17 -0.05
N ALA A 268 27.73 -14.16 0.24
CA ALA A 268 27.08 -14.04 1.55
C ALA A 268 26.19 -15.25 1.87
N VAL A 269 25.36 -15.68 0.91
CA VAL A 269 24.48 -16.85 1.08
C VAL A 269 25.29 -18.14 1.21
N ARG A 270 26.36 -18.31 0.43
CA ARG A 270 27.25 -19.48 0.51
C ARG A 270 27.88 -19.60 1.89
N GLU A 271 28.42 -18.51 2.42
CA GLU A 271 29.03 -18.50 3.76
C GLU A 271 27.99 -18.72 4.86
N ALA A 272 26.77 -18.20 4.71
CA ALA A 272 25.67 -18.45 5.63
C ALA A 272 25.21 -19.92 5.63
N ILE A 273 25.14 -20.56 4.46
CA ILE A 273 24.84 -21.99 4.33
C ILE A 273 25.90 -22.84 5.05
N LYS A 274 27.19 -22.51 4.90
CA LYS A 274 28.28 -23.23 5.60
C LYS A 274 28.18 -23.12 7.11
N ARG A 275 27.70 -21.99 7.63
CA ARG A 275 27.47 -21.77 9.08
C ARG A 275 26.17 -22.40 9.57
N SER A 276 25.23 -22.73 8.68
CA SER A 276 23.93 -23.26 9.07
C SER A 276 24.07 -24.67 9.64
N PRO A 277 23.38 -25.01 10.75
CA PRO A 277 23.37 -26.36 11.30
C PRO A 277 22.77 -27.40 10.34
N ASN A 278 22.06 -26.96 9.30
CA ASN A 278 21.45 -27.80 8.27
C ASN A 278 22.23 -27.82 6.95
N ALA A 279 23.56 -27.56 6.99
CA ALA A 279 24.40 -27.46 5.80
C ALA A 279 24.24 -28.66 4.84
N GLU A 280 24.09 -29.88 5.36
CA GLU A 280 23.91 -31.10 4.56
C GLU A 280 22.69 -31.05 3.63
N LYS A 281 21.63 -30.36 4.03
CA LYS A 281 20.39 -30.19 3.23
C LYS A 281 20.62 -29.39 1.95
N TYR A 282 21.70 -28.63 1.91
CA TYR A 282 22.06 -27.76 0.78
C TYR A 282 23.09 -28.40 -0.15
N ASN A 283 23.58 -29.62 0.13
CA ASN A 283 24.53 -30.36 -0.72
C ASN A 283 23.89 -31.03 -1.95
N VAL A 284 22.93 -30.35 -2.60
CA VAL A 284 22.31 -30.82 -3.84
C VAL A 284 23.21 -30.44 -5.04
N PRO A 285 23.31 -31.24 -6.12
CA PRO A 285 24.22 -30.96 -7.25
C PRO A 285 24.02 -29.60 -7.93
N SER A 286 22.83 -29.01 -7.78
CA SER A 286 22.43 -27.68 -8.26
C SER A 286 22.88 -26.51 -7.37
N VAL A 287 23.48 -26.78 -6.21
CA VAL A 287 24.08 -25.77 -5.31
C VAL A 287 25.59 -25.76 -5.48
N LYS A 288 26.06 -25.44 -6.69
CA LYS A 288 27.44 -25.01 -6.90
C LYS A 288 27.43 -23.49 -7.03
N ILE A 289 27.31 -22.83 -5.88
CA ILE A 289 27.73 -21.44 -5.68
C ILE A 289 29.24 -21.46 -5.43
#